data_AF-A0A959Z299-F1
#
_entry.id   AF-A0A959Z299-F1
#
_cell.length_a   1.000
_cell.length_b   1.000
_cell.length_c   1.000
_cell.angle_alpha   90.00
_cell.angle_beta   90.00
_cell.angle_gamma   90.00
#
_symmetry.space_group_name_H-M   'P 1'
#
loop_
_entity.id
_entity.type
_entity.pdbx_description
1 polymer ?
#
loop_
_entity_poly.entity_id
_entity_poly.type
_entity_poly.pdbx_seq_one_letter_code
_entity_poly.pdbx_strand_id
1 'polypeptide(L)'
;MPKTPLTVTTILRPLAALFLLACSGVLHAQTRSFPTDQAGFLAAMTDFLVEADKKDGKEFMELQFTPVWNGGYYSDPQRVRIAEQANYLLKKRFTAFPQFRDYLVCVMAFAQRGRASAELDTWLTSLEALEETGRKKNTEDFLDMSTGLFRDMTLYQSASTHWRGRGGDFTFAHDSVPKVVFQPMDLV
;
A
#
# COMPACT_ATOMS: atom_id res chain seq x y z
N MET A 1 7.72 70.36 -55.37
CA MET A 1 7.07 70.22 -54.04
C MET A 1 5.56 70.16 -54.25
N PRO A 2 4.72 69.37 -53.55
CA PRO A 2 4.94 68.35 -52.49
C PRO A 2 4.57 66.90 -52.94
N LYS A 3 5.38 65.89 -52.60
CA LYS A 3 5.17 64.81 -51.60
C LYS A 3 3.90 63.93 -51.76
N THR A 4 4.07 62.83 -52.47
CA THR A 4 3.29 61.57 -52.38
C THR A 4 3.43 60.94 -50.99
N PRO A 5 2.38 60.36 -50.38
CA PRO A 5 2.55 59.48 -49.23
C PRO A 5 2.69 58.03 -49.70
N LEU A 6 3.78 57.37 -49.29
CA LEU A 6 3.92 55.91 -49.30
C LEU A 6 3.13 55.37 -48.10
N THR A 7 2.07 54.62 -48.36
CA THR A 7 1.40 53.77 -47.37
C THR A 7 2.36 52.68 -46.91
N VAL A 8 2.83 52.79 -45.66
CA VAL A 8 3.56 51.71 -44.99
C VAL A 8 2.52 50.72 -44.46
N THR A 9 2.35 49.60 -45.15
CA THR A 9 1.59 48.46 -44.63
C THR A 9 2.41 47.84 -43.50
N THR A 10 1.98 48.06 -42.26
CA THR A 10 2.52 47.40 -41.07
C THR A 10 2.18 45.90 -41.12
N ILE A 11 3.06 45.09 -41.71
CA ILE A 11 3.04 43.63 -41.51
C ILE A 11 3.77 43.39 -40.20
N LEU A 12 3.03 43.42 -39.09
CA LEU A 12 3.56 43.01 -37.79
C LEU A 12 2.64 41.96 -37.17
N ARG A 13 3.01 40.69 -37.36
CA ARG A 13 2.75 39.48 -36.54
C ARG A 13 2.67 38.26 -37.49
N PRO A 14 3.42 37.18 -37.22
CA PRO A 14 3.28 36.45 -35.96
C PRO A 14 4.63 35.97 -35.39
N LEU A 15 5.29 36.79 -34.56
CA LEU A 15 6.37 36.29 -33.69
C LEU A 15 5.86 35.84 -32.31
N ALA A 16 4.55 35.80 -32.10
CA ALA A 16 3.92 35.45 -30.83
C ALA A 16 3.58 33.96 -30.70
N ALA A 17 3.77 33.15 -31.75
CA ALA A 17 3.44 31.72 -31.72
C ALA A 17 4.60 30.82 -31.26
N LEU A 18 5.84 31.33 -31.22
CA LEU A 18 7.02 30.51 -30.89
C LEU A 18 7.39 30.53 -29.39
N PHE A 19 6.76 31.38 -28.58
CA PHE A 19 7.04 31.46 -27.14
C PHE A 19 6.10 30.61 -26.27
N LEU A 20 5.11 29.94 -26.87
CA LEU A 20 4.14 29.10 -26.15
C LEU A 20 4.56 27.62 -26.02
N LEU A 21 5.74 27.23 -26.55
CA LEU A 21 6.20 25.84 -26.57
C LEU A 21 7.48 25.58 -25.75
N ALA A 22 7.76 26.40 -24.74
CA ALA A 22 8.94 26.24 -23.87
C ALA A 22 8.60 25.95 -22.39
N CYS A 23 7.32 25.90 -22.03
CA CYS A 23 6.86 25.46 -20.70
C CYS A 23 6.11 24.14 -20.80
N SER A 24 6.75 23.14 -21.44
CA SER A 24 6.48 21.75 -21.08
C SER A 24 6.99 21.56 -19.67
N GLY A 25 6.19 21.96 -18.68
CA GLY A 25 6.47 21.66 -17.29
C GLY A 25 6.82 20.19 -17.21
N VAL A 26 7.97 19.88 -16.61
CA VAL A 26 8.36 18.51 -16.33
C VAL A 26 7.31 18.00 -15.35
N LEU A 27 6.24 17.39 -15.88
CA LEU A 27 5.31 16.56 -15.14
C LEU A 27 6.18 15.45 -14.58
N HIS A 28 6.69 15.67 -13.36
CA HIS A 28 7.27 14.63 -12.55
C HIS A 28 6.11 13.71 -12.17
N ALA A 29 5.78 12.79 -13.08
CA ALA A 29 5.22 11.52 -12.66
C ALA A 29 6.35 10.79 -11.90
N GLN A 30 6.63 11.22 -10.67
CA GLN A 30 7.45 10.43 -9.77
C GLN A 30 6.71 9.12 -9.59
N THR A 31 7.27 8.04 -10.13
CA THR A 31 6.81 6.69 -9.81
C THR A 31 6.95 6.54 -8.30
N ARG A 32 5.83 6.62 -7.60
CA ARG A 32 5.78 6.45 -6.15
C ARG A 32 6.35 5.05 -5.84
N SER A 33 7.27 4.98 -4.90
CA SER A 33 7.82 3.73 -4.37
C SER A 33 8.14 3.91 -2.89
N PHE A 34 8.16 2.81 -2.16
CA PHE A 34 8.53 2.78 -0.75
C PHE A 34 10.00 2.32 -0.62
N PRO A 35 10.88 3.11 0.01
CA PRO A 35 12.23 2.66 0.35
C PRO A 35 12.20 1.42 1.24
N THR A 36 13.23 0.58 1.17
CA THR A 36 13.33 -0.66 1.95
C THR A 36 14.04 -0.49 3.29
N ASP A 37 14.63 0.68 3.55
CA ASP A 37 15.16 1.03 4.86
C ASP A 37 14.03 1.47 5.81
N GLN A 38 14.24 1.27 7.11
CA GLN A 38 13.22 1.50 8.14
C GLN A 38 12.66 2.93 8.12
N ALA A 39 13.53 3.94 8.04
CA ALA A 39 13.14 5.34 8.16
C ALA A 39 12.47 5.84 6.88
N GLY A 40 13.03 5.48 5.72
CA GLY A 40 12.50 5.81 4.41
C GLY A 40 11.14 5.18 4.17
N PHE A 41 10.95 3.90 4.54
CA PHE A 41 9.65 3.23 4.45
C PHE A 41 8.58 3.97 5.28
N LEU A 42 8.90 4.27 6.54
CA LEU A 42 7.96 4.92 7.46
C LEU A 42 7.54 6.30 6.94
N ALA A 43 8.50 7.11 6.49
CA ALA A 43 8.23 8.45 5.95
C ALA A 43 7.33 8.37 4.70
N ALA A 44 7.73 7.55 3.71
CA ALA A 44 7.01 7.42 2.46
C ALA A 44 5.59 6.84 2.64
N MET A 45 5.42 5.87 3.54
CA MET A 45 4.12 5.30 3.87
C MET A 45 3.23 6.31 4.61
N THR A 46 3.82 7.13 5.49
CA THR A 46 3.09 8.20 6.19
C THR A 46 2.54 9.20 5.20
N ASP A 47 3.39 9.70 4.31
CA ASP A 47 2.96 10.64 3.26
C ASP A 47 1.88 10.04 2.37
N PHE A 48 2.01 8.75 2.00
CA PHE A 48 1.03 8.05 1.18
C PHE A 48 -0.36 7.97 1.81
N LEU A 49 -0.45 7.60 3.08
CA LEU A 49 -1.75 7.53 3.76
C LEU A 49 -2.31 8.92 4.11
N VAL A 50 -1.47 9.87 4.53
CA VAL A 50 -1.89 11.23 4.88
C VAL A 50 -2.37 12.02 3.65
N GLU A 51 -1.75 11.82 2.48
CA GLU A 51 -2.20 12.44 1.24
C GLU A 51 -3.58 11.93 0.81
N ALA A 52 -3.86 10.64 1.05
CA ALA A 52 -5.15 10.04 0.73
C ALA A 52 -6.27 10.45 1.70
N ASP A 53 -5.98 10.47 3.00
CA ASP A 53 -6.85 11.02 4.03
C ASP A 53 -6.01 11.62 5.17
N LYS A 54 -6.02 12.95 5.27
CA LYS A 54 -5.17 13.66 6.22
C LYS A 54 -5.50 13.32 7.67
N LYS A 55 -6.78 13.12 7.99
CA LYS A 55 -7.21 12.89 9.37
C LYS A 55 -6.88 11.45 9.74
N ASP A 56 -7.44 10.51 8.99
CA ASP A 56 -7.35 9.08 9.32
C ASP A 56 -5.92 8.56 9.09
N GLY A 57 -5.23 9.03 8.05
CA GLY A 57 -3.84 8.68 7.78
C GLY A 57 -2.89 9.16 8.87
N LYS A 58 -3.05 10.40 9.35
CA LYS A 58 -2.19 10.92 10.43
C LYS A 58 -2.45 10.16 11.73
N GLU A 59 -3.71 9.98 12.10
CA GLU A 59 -4.09 9.27 13.32
C GLU A 59 -3.57 7.83 13.32
N PHE A 60 -3.79 7.10 12.22
CA PHE A 60 -3.33 5.72 12.08
C PHE A 60 -1.79 5.62 12.13
N MET A 61 -1.09 6.46 11.37
CA MET A 61 0.37 6.35 11.27
C MET A 61 1.06 6.77 12.57
N GLU A 62 0.62 7.85 13.22
CA GLU A 62 1.25 8.34 14.45
C GLU A 62 0.91 7.48 15.67
N LEU A 63 -0.37 7.08 15.82
CA LEU A 63 -0.83 6.44 17.05
C LEU A 63 -0.76 4.92 17.01
N GLN A 64 -0.80 4.30 15.82
CA GLN A 64 -0.87 2.85 15.67
C GLN A 64 0.41 2.29 15.03
N PHE A 65 0.75 2.74 13.82
CA PHE A 65 1.81 2.11 13.04
C PHE A 65 3.23 2.46 13.52
N THR A 66 3.53 3.75 13.70
CA THR A 66 4.87 4.23 14.07
C THR A 66 5.42 3.58 15.35
N PRO A 67 4.65 3.46 16.45
CA PRO A 67 5.15 2.82 17.67
C PRO A 67 5.52 1.35 17.48
N VAL A 68 4.72 0.61 16.70
CA VAL A 68 4.97 -0.81 16.42
C VAL A 68 6.14 -0.97 15.46
N TRP A 69 6.20 -0.17 14.40
CA TRP A 69 7.28 -0.20 13.41
C TRP A 69 8.64 0.12 14.04
N ASN A 70 8.72 1.13 14.92
CA ASN A 70 9.97 1.48 15.60
C ASN A 70 10.30 0.57 16.80
N GLY A 71 9.45 -0.39 17.12
CA GLY A 71 9.72 -1.42 18.11
C GLY A 71 10.76 -2.44 17.65
N GLY A 72 11.17 -3.32 18.56
CA GLY A 72 12.19 -4.34 18.34
C GLY A 72 11.71 -5.66 17.74
N TYR A 73 10.46 -5.76 17.27
CA TYR A 73 9.88 -7.02 16.78
C TYR A 73 10.43 -7.42 15.40
N TYR A 74 10.51 -6.47 14.47
CA TYR A 74 10.93 -6.75 13.08
C TYR A 74 12.45 -6.69 12.94
N SER A 75 13.02 -7.75 12.38
CA SER A 75 14.41 -7.75 11.91
C SER A 75 14.58 -6.94 10.63
N ASP A 76 15.79 -6.50 10.31
CA ASP A 76 16.07 -5.73 9.08
C ASP A 76 15.63 -6.48 7.80
N PRO A 77 15.89 -7.80 7.63
CA PRO A 77 15.39 -8.55 6.47
C PRO A 77 13.86 -8.55 6.37
N GLN A 78 13.15 -8.64 7.50
CA GLN A 78 11.69 -8.59 7.50
C GLN A 78 11.18 -7.20 7.10
N ARG A 79 11.85 -6.12 7.53
CA ARG A 79 11.50 -4.75 7.12
C ARG A 79 11.63 -4.57 5.62
N VAL A 80 12.71 -5.10 5.03
CA VAL A 80 12.91 -5.11 3.57
C VAL A 80 11.76 -5.83 2.87
N ARG A 81 11.41 -7.05 3.30
CA ARG A 81 10.30 -7.82 2.72
C ARG A 81 8.95 -7.10 2.84
N ILE A 82 8.68 -6.47 3.99
CA ILE A 82 7.46 -5.68 4.21
C ILE A 82 7.38 -4.49 3.23
N ALA A 83 8.52 -3.83 2.97
CA ALA A 83 8.59 -2.72 2.03
C ALA A 83 8.48 -3.17 0.57
N GLU A 84 9.10 -4.29 0.21
CA GLU A 84 8.98 -4.91 -1.13
C GLU A 84 7.54 -5.32 -1.42
N GLN A 85 6.88 -5.96 -0.46
CA GLN A 85 5.47 -6.31 -0.53
C GLN A 85 4.58 -5.07 -0.71
N ALA A 86 4.85 -3.99 0.03
CA ALA A 86 4.14 -2.71 -0.15
C ALA A 86 4.34 -2.13 -1.56
N ASN A 87 5.54 -2.24 -2.14
CA ASN A 87 5.80 -1.81 -3.51
C ASN A 87 5.05 -2.67 -4.55
N TYR A 88 4.89 -3.97 -4.31
CA TYR A 88 4.03 -4.80 -5.14
C TYR A 88 2.57 -4.35 -5.08
N LEU A 89 2.03 -4.10 -3.88
CA LEU A 89 0.66 -3.60 -3.72
C LEU A 89 0.47 -2.27 -4.47
N LEU A 90 1.46 -1.38 -4.41
CA LEU A 90 1.43 -0.11 -5.14
C LEU A 90 1.40 -0.33 -6.65
N LYS A 91 2.25 -1.23 -7.16
CA LYS A 91 2.27 -1.63 -8.58
C LYS A 91 0.95 -2.24 -9.04
N LYS A 92 0.27 -2.99 -8.17
CA LYS A 92 -1.06 -3.57 -8.42
C LYS A 92 -2.21 -2.60 -8.13
N ARG A 93 -1.92 -1.33 -7.84
CA ARG A 93 -2.90 -0.26 -7.61
C ARG A 93 -3.85 -0.61 -6.47
N PHE A 94 -3.32 -1.12 -5.36
CA PHE A 94 -4.06 -1.16 -4.12
C PHE A 94 -4.27 0.27 -3.60
N THR A 95 -5.45 0.57 -3.05
CA THR A 95 -5.79 1.90 -2.55
C THR A 95 -5.20 2.14 -1.17
N ALA A 96 -4.88 3.39 -0.85
CA ALA A 96 -4.43 3.79 0.50
C ALA A 96 -5.40 3.30 1.58
N PHE A 97 -6.69 3.54 1.38
CA PHE A 97 -7.77 3.05 2.23
C PHE A 97 -8.79 2.23 1.41
N PRO A 98 -9.30 1.12 1.96
CA PRO A 98 -8.83 0.47 3.18
C PRO A 98 -7.55 -0.37 2.98
N GLN A 99 -7.16 -0.66 1.73
CA GLN A 99 -6.31 -1.82 1.46
C GLN A 99 -4.87 -1.74 2.00
N PHE A 100 -4.17 -0.61 1.84
CA PHE A 100 -2.85 -0.44 2.45
C PHE A 100 -2.92 -0.34 3.97
N ARG A 101 -3.94 0.34 4.52
CA ARG A 101 -4.19 0.35 5.95
C ARG A 101 -4.34 -1.08 6.50
N ASP A 102 -5.12 -1.92 5.83
CA ASP A 102 -5.39 -3.29 6.26
C ASP A 102 -4.14 -4.19 6.14
N TYR A 103 -3.32 -3.99 5.10
CA TYR A 103 -1.99 -4.59 5.02
C TYR A 103 -1.12 -4.23 6.25
N LEU A 104 -1.05 -2.94 6.62
CA LEU A 104 -0.27 -2.50 7.78
C LEU A 104 -0.87 -2.98 9.10
N VAL A 105 -2.20 -3.11 9.20
CA VAL A 105 -2.88 -3.74 10.35
C VAL A 105 -2.44 -5.20 10.49
N CYS A 106 -2.39 -5.97 9.40
CA CYS A 106 -1.90 -7.34 9.44
C CYS A 106 -0.44 -7.41 9.90
N VAL A 107 0.43 -6.56 9.35
CA VAL A 107 1.85 -6.47 9.75
C VAL A 107 1.96 -6.21 11.25
N MET A 108 1.27 -5.17 11.76
CA MET A 108 1.27 -4.83 13.19
C MET A 108 0.74 -5.94 14.08
N ALA A 109 -0.28 -6.69 13.63
CA ALA A 109 -0.94 -7.70 14.44
C ALA A 109 0.02 -8.80 14.89
N PHE A 110 1.04 -9.14 14.11
CA PHE A 110 2.07 -10.09 14.51
C PHE A 110 2.82 -9.63 15.77
N ALA A 111 3.28 -8.38 15.77
CA ALA A 111 3.97 -7.79 16.92
C ALA A 111 3.04 -7.60 18.12
N GLN A 112 1.85 -7.03 17.90
CA GLN A 112 0.90 -6.70 18.95
C GLN A 112 0.33 -7.92 19.67
N ARG A 113 0.22 -9.06 18.97
CA ARG A 113 -0.29 -10.32 19.53
C ARG A 113 0.79 -11.25 20.03
N GLY A 114 2.06 -10.84 19.96
CA GLY A 114 3.18 -11.69 20.33
C GLY A 114 3.24 -12.98 19.50
N ARG A 115 2.88 -12.91 18.20
CA ARG A 115 3.04 -14.03 17.28
C ARG A 115 4.53 -14.35 17.11
N ALA A 116 4.83 -15.57 16.69
CA ALA A 116 6.21 -15.95 16.43
C ALA A 116 6.75 -15.17 15.21
N SER A 117 8.01 -14.73 15.26
CA SER A 117 8.66 -14.04 14.14
C SER A 117 8.63 -14.90 12.85
N ALA A 118 8.83 -16.22 12.98
CA ALA A 118 8.73 -17.16 11.87
C ALA A 118 7.32 -17.26 11.24
N GLU A 119 6.27 -16.92 12.00
CA GLU A 119 4.90 -16.89 11.45
C GLU A 119 4.71 -15.66 10.54
N LEU A 120 5.32 -14.52 10.89
CA LEU A 120 5.38 -13.36 9.99
C LEU A 120 6.12 -13.73 8.70
N ASP A 121 7.24 -14.43 8.79
CA ASP A 121 7.99 -14.87 7.61
C ASP A 121 7.14 -15.77 6.71
N THR A 122 6.37 -16.68 7.30
CA THR A 122 5.47 -17.59 6.59
C THR A 122 4.32 -16.83 5.91
N TRP A 123 3.78 -15.80 6.58
CA TRP A 123 2.75 -14.94 6.00
C TRP A 123 3.27 -14.08 4.85
N LEU A 124 4.48 -13.51 4.98
CA LEU A 124 5.14 -12.79 3.89
C LEU A 124 5.43 -13.71 2.69
N THR A 125 5.93 -14.92 2.93
CA THR A 125 6.15 -15.92 1.86
C THR A 125 4.85 -16.29 1.16
N SER A 126 3.76 -16.35 1.90
CA SER A 126 2.43 -16.58 1.32
C SER A 126 2.00 -15.44 0.40
N LEU A 127 2.23 -14.17 0.77
CA LEU A 127 1.96 -13.05 -0.11
C LEU A 127 2.84 -13.08 -1.36
N GLU A 128 4.15 -13.29 -1.19
CA GLU A 128 5.13 -13.42 -2.28
C GLU A 128 4.71 -14.48 -3.31
N ALA A 129 4.31 -15.67 -2.85
CA ALA A 129 3.80 -16.73 -3.74
C ALA A 129 2.51 -16.32 -4.49
N LEU A 130 1.62 -15.55 -3.85
CA LEU A 130 0.44 -15.01 -4.52
C LEU A 130 0.83 -13.97 -5.59
N GLU A 131 1.92 -13.24 -5.38
CA GLU A 131 2.42 -12.28 -6.36
C GLU A 131 2.78 -12.94 -7.69
N GLU A 132 3.41 -14.11 -7.62
CA GLU A 132 3.82 -14.93 -8.77
C GLU A 132 2.62 -15.35 -9.62
N THR A 133 1.44 -15.55 -9.01
CA THR A 133 0.20 -15.83 -9.75
C THR A 133 -0.27 -14.64 -10.61
N GLY A 134 0.22 -13.44 -10.31
CA GLY A 134 -0.06 -12.19 -11.01
C GLY A 134 -1.47 -11.62 -10.81
N ARG A 135 -2.38 -12.35 -10.16
CA ARG A 135 -3.78 -11.97 -9.96
C ARG A 135 -3.95 -11.13 -8.70
N LYS A 136 -4.23 -9.82 -8.88
CA LYS A 136 -4.51 -8.87 -7.78
C LYS A 136 -5.48 -9.43 -6.75
N LYS A 137 -6.57 -10.04 -7.23
CA LYS A 137 -7.66 -10.58 -6.40
C LYS A 137 -7.19 -11.63 -5.40
N ASN A 138 -6.17 -12.43 -5.73
CA ASN A 138 -5.67 -13.45 -4.81
C ASN A 138 -5.00 -12.81 -3.59
N THR A 139 -4.16 -11.79 -3.82
CA THR A 139 -3.53 -11.02 -2.75
C THR A 139 -4.57 -10.25 -1.92
N GLU A 140 -5.57 -9.67 -2.57
CA GLU A 140 -6.68 -8.98 -1.91
C GLU A 140 -7.48 -9.93 -1.00
N ASP A 141 -7.89 -11.09 -1.50
CA ASP A 141 -8.62 -12.10 -0.71
C ASP A 141 -7.82 -12.59 0.49
N PHE A 142 -6.51 -12.79 0.32
CA PHE A 142 -5.63 -13.22 1.40
C PHE A 142 -5.44 -12.15 2.47
N LEU A 143 -5.32 -10.88 2.09
CA LEU A 143 -5.25 -9.75 3.02
C LEU A 143 -6.58 -9.53 3.75
N ASP A 144 -7.71 -9.64 3.06
CA ASP A 144 -9.04 -9.51 3.65
C ASP A 144 -9.28 -10.62 4.69
N MET A 145 -8.95 -11.86 4.35
CA MET A 145 -8.99 -13.00 5.28
C MET A 145 -8.04 -12.77 6.46
N SER A 146 -6.78 -12.37 6.21
CA SER A 146 -5.80 -12.12 7.28
C SER A 146 -6.29 -11.04 8.25
N THR A 147 -6.86 -9.95 7.71
CA THR A 147 -7.41 -8.84 8.49
C THR A 147 -8.60 -9.32 9.33
N GLY A 148 -9.50 -10.12 8.76
CA GLY A 148 -10.62 -10.71 9.48
C GLY A 148 -10.19 -11.68 10.59
N LEU A 149 -9.20 -12.53 10.31
CA LEU A 149 -8.64 -13.49 11.26
C LEU A 149 -8.02 -12.80 12.45
N PHE A 150 -7.19 -11.79 12.20
CA PHE A 150 -6.67 -10.95 13.26
C PHE A 150 -7.84 -10.26 13.97
N ARG A 151 -8.66 -9.47 13.31
CA ARG A 151 -9.72 -8.67 13.97
C ARG A 151 -10.59 -9.49 14.93
N ASP A 152 -11.20 -10.57 14.46
CA ASP A 152 -12.27 -11.25 15.19
C ASP A 152 -12.49 -12.71 14.74
N MET A 153 -11.42 -13.39 14.30
CA MET A 153 -11.47 -14.76 13.78
C MET A 153 -12.41 -14.91 12.56
N THR A 154 -12.64 -13.84 11.81
CA THR A 154 -13.45 -13.88 10.58
C THR A 154 -12.64 -14.50 9.45
N LEU A 155 -13.15 -15.59 8.86
CA LEU A 155 -12.57 -16.25 7.70
C LEU A 155 -13.09 -15.63 6.40
N TYR A 156 -14.38 -15.29 6.38
CA TYR A 156 -15.07 -14.75 5.22
C TYR A 156 -16.26 -13.88 5.64
N GLN A 157 -16.49 -12.80 4.92
CA GLN A 157 -17.61 -11.90 5.15
C GLN A 157 -18.19 -11.38 3.83
N SER A 158 -19.52 -11.40 3.73
CA SER A 158 -20.32 -10.81 2.67
C SER A 158 -21.58 -10.18 3.26
N ALA A 159 -22.46 -9.63 2.41
CA ALA A 159 -23.72 -9.03 2.87
C ALA A 159 -24.68 -10.02 3.56
N SER A 160 -24.61 -11.31 3.21
CA SER A 160 -25.51 -12.35 3.73
C SER A 160 -24.81 -13.41 4.57
N THR A 161 -23.48 -13.38 4.62
CA THR A 161 -22.68 -14.49 5.13
C THR A 161 -21.54 -13.95 5.97
N HIS A 162 -21.40 -14.46 7.19
CA HIS A 162 -20.27 -14.15 8.06
C HIS A 162 -19.78 -15.46 8.68
N TRP A 163 -18.60 -15.90 8.28
CA TRP A 163 -18.00 -17.15 8.76
C TRP A 163 -16.87 -16.79 9.71
N ARG A 164 -17.01 -17.14 10.97
CA ARG A 164 -16.01 -16.83 12.00
C ARG A 164 -15.75 -18.01 12.93
N GLY A 165 -14.52 -18.11 13.41
CA GLY A 165 -14.17 -19.04 14.49
C GLY A 165 -14.71 -18.55 15.83
N ARG A 166 -15.19 -19.47 16.66
CA ARG A 166 -15.46 -19.25 18.09
C ARG A 166 -14.53 -20.13 18.91
N GLY A 167 -13.67 -19.49 19.69
CA GLY A 167 -12.60 -20.17 20.42
C GLY A 167 -11.47 -20.63 19.50
N GLY A 168 -10.44 -21.24 20.09
CA GLY A 168 -9.25 -21.68 19.37
C GLY A 168 -8.29 -20.54 19.00
N ASP A 169 -7.24 -20.91 18.27
CA ASP A 169 -6.24 -20.02 17.69
C ASP A 169 -5.92 -20.50 16.27
N PHE A 170 -5.18 -19.71 15.51
CA PHE A 170 -4.75 -20.03 14.16
C PHE A 170 -3.26 -19.77 13.97
N THR A 171 -2.71 -20.38 12.93
CA THR A 171 -1.33 -20.13 12.48
C THR A 171 -1.30 -20.10 10.96
N PHE A 172 -0.57 -19.14 10.38
CA PHE A 172 -0.29 -19.17 8.95
C PHE A 172 0.71 -20.28 8.61
N ALA A 173 0.42 -21.00 7.54
CA ALA A 173 1.28 -22.04 7.00
C ALA A 173 1.44 -21.83 5.48
N HIS A 174 2.52 -22.36 4.93
CA HIS A 174 2.80 -22.31 3.51
C HIS A 174 3.35 -23.65 3.02
N ASP A 175 2.81 -24.16 1.93
CA ASP A 175 3.40 -25.30 1.22
C ASP A 175 3.56 -25.02 -0.28
N SER A 176 2.55 -25.28 -1.11
CA SER A 176 2.44 -24.83 -2.50
C SER A 176 1.50 -23.64 -2.63
N VAL A 177 0.65 -23.43 -1.62
CA VAL A 177 -0.29 -22.31 -1.54
C VAL A 177 -0.36 -21.79 -0.09
N PRO A 178 -0.80 -20.53 0.12
CA PRO A 178 -1.11 -20.03 1.45
C PRO A 178 -2.14 -20.88 2.17
N LYS A 179 -1.91 -21.14 3.45
CA LYS A 179 -2.83 -21.88 4.32
C LYS A 179 -2.97 -21.23 5.68
N VAL A 180 -4.11 -21.48 6.32
CA VAL A 180 -4.35 -21.16 7.73
C VAL A 180 -4.73 -22.45 8.44
N VAL A 181 -3.97 -22.78 9.49
CA VAL A 181 -4.21 -23.95 10.33
C VAL A 181 -4.92 -23.47 11.57
N PHE A 182 -6.11 -24.01 11.83
CA PHE A 182 -6.89 -23.70 13.01
C PHE A 182 -6.70 -24.79 14.06
N GLN A 183 -6.50 -24.38 15.30
CA GLN A 183 -6.73 -25.24 16.45
C GLN A 183 -8.22 -25.61 16.53
N PRO A 184 -8.60 -26.66 17.28
CA PRO A 184 -10.01 -27.01 17.45
C PRO A 184 -10.86 -25.80 17.84
N MET A 185 -11.83 -25.48 16.99
CA MET A 185 -12.74 -24.33 17.14
C MET A 185 -14.08 -24.64 16.47
N ASP A 186 -15.12 -23.93 16.90
CA ASP A 186 -16.43 -23.98 16.23
C ASP A 186 -16.49 -22.92 15.13
N LEU A 187 -16.96 -23.30 13.95
CA LEU A 187 -17.31 -22.36 12.90
C LEU A 187 -18.74 -21.86 13.14
N VAL A 188 -18.91 -20.54 13.25
CA VAL A 188 -20.20 -19.88 13.52
C VAL A 188 -20.49 -18.75 12.55
#